data_AF-A0A7X5SBV9-F1
#
_entry.id   AF-A0A7X5SBV9-F1
#
_cell.length_a   1.000
_cell.length_b   1.000
_cell.length_c   1.000
_cell.angle_alpha   90.00
_cell.angle_beta   90.00
_cell.angle_gamma   90.00
#
_symmetry.space_group_name_H-M   'P 1'
#
loop_
_entity.id
_entity.type
_entity.pdbx_description
1 polymer ?
#
loop_
_entity_poly.entity_id
_entity_poly.type
_entity_poly.pdbx_seq_one_letter_code
_entity_poly.pdbx_strand_id
1 'polypeptide(L)'
;RDFDALLALPGIGRSTAGAILSQAWNDRFAIMDGNVKRVLTRFHGIAGYPGLPAIEKQLWQLATTHVAQVPAGRLADYTQAQMDFGATLCTRAKPACVLCPLQDDCVARRDGLVEALPTPKPGKAL
;
A
#
# COMPACT_ATOMS: atom_id res chain seq x y z
N ARG A 1 -13.43 6.84 -18.51
CA ARG A 1 -12.95 6.74 -17.11
C ARG A 1 -13.89 5.83 -16.36
N ASP A 2 -14.04 4.61 -16.86
CA ASP A 2 -14.95 3.61 -16.31
C ASP A 2 -14.07 2.56 -15.62
N PHE A 3 -14.27 2.41 -14.31
CA PHE A 3 -13.49 1.48 -13.49
C PHE A 3 -13.80 0.03 -13.84
N ASP A 4 -15.07 -0.30 -14.07
CA ASP A 4 -15.51 -1.67 -14.34
C ASP A 4 -15.06 -2.11 -15.73
N ALA A 5 -15.08 -1.18 -16.70
CA ALA A 5 -14.51 -1.43 -18.03
C ALA A 5 -12.99 -1.72 -17.97
N LEU A 6 -12.24 -1.02 -17.12
CA LEU A 6 -10.82 -1.31 -16.91
C LEU A 6 -10.62 -2.68 -16.24
N LEU A 7 -11.41 -2.99 -15.21
CA LEU A 7 -11.32 -4.25 -14.49
C LEU A 7 -11.67 -5.46 -15.37
N ALA A 8 -12.49 -5.28 -16.41
CA ALA A 8 -12.83 -6.32 -17.37
C ALA A 8 -11.69 -6.66 -18.35
N LEU A 9 -10.65 -5.84 -18.44
CA LEU A 9 -9.52 -6.08 -19.35
C LEU A 9 -8.60 -7.20 -18.82
N PRO A 10 -8.11 -8.11 -19.70
CA PRO A 10 -7.17 -9.14 -19.29
C PRO A 10 -5.91 -8.56 -18.63
N GLY A 11 -5.58 -9.06 -17.44
CA GLY A 11 -4.40 -8.65 -16.69
C GLY A 11 -4.55 -7.37 -15.85
N ILE A 12 -5.70 -6.69 -15.90
CA ILE A 12 -5.95 -5.48 -15.12
C ILE A 12 -6.74 -5.85 -13.85
N GLY A 13 -6.05 -5.88 -12.70
CA GLY A 13 -6.70 -6.04 -11.39
C GLY A 13 -7.15 -4.71 -10.78
N ARG A 14 -7.86 -4.79 -9.65
CA ARG A 14 -8.37 -3.63 -8.88
C ARG A 14 -7.32 -2.53 -8.66
N SER A 15 -6.10 -2.91 -8.25
CA SER A 15 -5.02 -1.95 -8.01
C SER A 15 -4.55 -1.28 -9.30
N THR A 16 -4.43 -2.01 -10.39
CA THR A 16 -3.97 -1.47 -11.67
C THR A 16 -5.00 -0.53 -12.28
N ALA A 17 -6.30 -0.90 -12.23
CA ALA A 17 -7.38 -0.01 -12.65
C ALA A 17 -7.38 1.30 -11.84
N GLY A 18 -7.22 1.21 -10.51
CA GLY A 18 -7.11 2.38 -9.63
C GLY A 18 -5.88 3.24 -9.92
N ALA A 19 -4.74 2.61 -10.23
CA ALA A 19 -3.51 3.31 -10.61
C ALA A 19 -3.70 4.10 -11.91
N ILE A 20 -4.28 3.48 -12.95
CA ILE A 20 -4.56 4.13 -14.23
C ILE A 20 -5.44 5.37 -14.03
N LEU A 21 -6.56 5.23 -13.33
CA LEU A 21 -7.50 6.34 -13.14
C LEU A 21 -6.93 7.46 -12.27
N SER A 22 -6.26 7.11 -11.16
CA SER A 22 -5.66 8.11 -10.26
C SER A 22 -4.50 8.86 -10.90
N GLN A 23 -3.61 8.19 -11.63
CA GLN A 23 -2.42 8.83 -12.19
C GLN A 23 -2.72 9.62 -13.47
N ALA A 24 -3.54 9.08 -14.38
CA ALA A 24 -3.83 9.76 -15.63
C ALA A 24 -4.91 10.86 -15.49
N TRP A 25 -5.82 10.74 -14.51
CA TRP A 25 -6.95 11.65 -14.38
C TRP A 25 -7.20 12.22 -12.98
N ASN A 26 -6.32 11.97 -12.01
CA ASN A 26 -6.50 12.39 -10.61
C ASN A 26 -7.79 11.85 -9.96
N ASP A 27 -8.34 10.75 -10.48
CA ASP A 27 -9.51 10.11 -9.88
C ASP A 27 -9.17 9.51 -8.51
N ARG A 28 -10.16 9.55 -7.60
CA ARG A 28 -10.00 9.12 -6.21
C ARG A 28 -10.05 7.60 -6.07
N PHE A 29 -8.99 6.93 -6.49
CA PHE A 29 -8.80 5.49 -6.33
C PHE A 29 -7.53 5.16 -5.54
N ALA A 30 -7.64 4.18 -4.65
CA ALA A 30 -6.50 3.59 -3.96
C ALA A 30 -5.77 2.56 -4.81
N ILE A 31 -4.50 2.35 -4.49
CA ILE A 31 -3.62 1.31 -5.06
C ILE A 31 -3.16 0.35 -3.96
N MET A 32 -2.74 -0.86 -4.33
CA MET A 32 -2.36 -1.93 -3.41
C MET A 32 -1.37 -2.91 -4.05
N ASP A 33 -0.21 -2.42 -4.49
CA ASP A 33 0.89 -3.28 -4.91
C ASP A 33 1.67 -3.84 -3.70
N GLY A 34 2.73 -4.61 -3.94
CA GLY A 34 3.55 -5.18 -2.87
C GLY A 34 4.28 -4.12 -2.01
N ASN A 35 4.57 -2.95 -2.58
CA ASN A 35 5.20 -1.84 -1.88
C ASN A 35 4.23 -1.19 -0.89
N VAL A 36 3.02 -0.88 -1.36
CA VAL A 36 1.95 -0.28 -0.55
C VAL A 36 1.51 -1.24 0.54
N LYS A 37 1.35 -2.55 0.27
CA LYS A 37 1.04 -3.54 1.30
C LYS A 37 2.07 -3.49 2.43
N ARG A 38 3.37 -3.48 2.12
CA ARG A 38 4.45 -3.40 3.11
C ARG A 38 4.40 -2.10 3.92
N VAL A 39 4.31 -0.96 3.24
CA VAL A 39 4.21 0.35 3.90
C VAL A 39 3.04 0.36 4.88
N LEU A 40 1.85 -0.02 4.44
CA LEU A 40 0.65 -0.01 5.29
C LEU A 40 0.75 -0.99 6.46
N THR A 41 1.28 -2.20 6.25
CA THR A 41 1.47 -3.14 7.36
C THR A 41 2.45 -2.62 8.40
N ARG A 42 3.55 -1.98 7.99
CA ARG A 42 4.54 -1.44 8.92
C ARG A 42 4.01 -0.20 9.64
N PHE A 43 3.45 0.75 8.89
CA PHE A 43 2.97 2.00 9.45
C PHE A 43 1.87 1.76 10.50
N HIS A 44 0.92 0.86 10.21
CA HIS A 44 -0.20 0.54 11.10
C HIS A 44 0.05 -0.66 12.03
N GLY A 45 1.22 -1.32 11.97
CA GLY A 45 1.55 -2.46 12.82
C GLY A 45 0.68 -3.70 12.58
N ILE A 46 0.26 -3.95 11.34
CA ILE A 46 -0.67 -5.03 10.99
C ILE A 46 0.08 -6.34 10.85
N ALA A 47 -0.10 -7.23 11.82
CA ALA A 47 0.36 -8.61 11.75
C ALA A 47 -0.57 -9.48 10.90
N GLY A 48 -0.03 -10.56 10.34
CA GLY A 48 -0.73 -11.48 9.46
C GLY A 48 -0.31 -11.34 8.01
N TYR A 49 -0.35 -12.45 7.26
CA TYR A 49 0.09 -12.48 5.86
C TYR A 49 -0.85 -11.60 5.00
N PRO A 50 -0.36 -10.58 4.28
CA PRO A 50 -1.19 -9.67 3.48
C PRO A 50 -1.95 -10.29 2.31
N GLY A 51 -1.72 -11.56 2.00
CA GLY A 51 -2.52 -12.32 1.03
C GLY A 51 -3.71 -13.06 1.65
N LEU A 52 -3.89 -13.01 2.98
CA LEU A 52 -5.10 -13.52 3.62
C LEU A 52 -6.25 -12.52 3.41
N PRO A 53 -7.48 -12.97 3.08
CA PRO A 53 -8.60 -12.08 2.77
C PRO A 53 -8.92 -11.05 3.87
N ALA A 54 -8.81 -11.45 5.15
CA ALA A 54 -9.05 -10.56 6.28
C ALA A 54 -8.04 -9.40 6.33
N ILE A 55 -6.76 -9.71 6.14
CA ILE A 55 -5.68 -8.71 6.16
C ILE A 55 -5.76 -7.83 4.91
N GLU A 56 -5.97 -8.42 3.74
CA GLU A 56 -6.13 -7.67 2.50
C GLU A 56 -7.30 -6.69 2.55
N LYS A 57 -8.45 -7.11 3.10
CA LYS A 57 -9.61 -6.23 3.32
C LYS A 57 -9.26 -5.05 4.23
N GLN A 58 -8.55 -5.30 5.33
CA GLN A 58 -8.11 -4.24 6.25
C GLN A 58 -7.18 -3.23 5.55
N LEU A 59 -6.22 -3.72 4.76
CA LEU A 59 -5.30 -2.86 4.01
C LEU A 59 -6.05 -1.98 2.99
N TRP A 60 -7.00 -2.56 2.26
CA TRP A 60 -7.83 -1.79 1.33
C TRP A 60 -8.67 -0.72 2.04
N GLN A 61 -9.20 -1.03 3.22
CA GLN A 61 -9.95 -0.04 4.01
C GLN A 61 -9.05 1.15 4.38
N LEU A 62 -7.84 0.87 4.88
CA LEU A 62 -6.88 1.92 5.26
C LEU A 62 -6.44 2.75 4.06
N ALA A 63 -6.11 2.11 2.93
CA ALA A 63 -5.74 2.81 1.71
C ALA A 63 -6.87 3.71 1.21
N THR A 64 -8.13 3.25 1.30
CA THR A 64 -9.31 4.05 0.92
C THR A 64 -9.50 5.25 1.86
N THR A 65 -9.36 5.05 3.17
CA THR A 65 -9.40 6.13 4.16
C THR A 65 -8.33 7.18 3.90
N HIS A 66 -7.08 6.75 3.64
CA HIS A 66 -5.98 7.66 3.34
C HIS A 66 -6.23 8.46 2.07
N VAL A 67 -6.68 7.78 1.02
CA VAL A 67 -7.05 8.41 -0.24
C VAL A 67 -8.15 9.46 -0.04
N ALA A 68 -9.12 9.25 0.85
CA ALA A 68 -10.16 10.25 1.14
C ALA A 68 -9.61 11.56 1.72
N GLN A 69 -8.46 11.52 2.41
CA GLN A 69 -7.80 12.69 2.99
C GLN A 69 -6.90 13.44 2.00
N VAL A 70 -6.64 12.87 0.82
CA VAL A 70 -5.79 13.52 -0.18
C VAL A 70 -6.50 14.75 -0.76
N PRO A 71 -5.83 15.93 -0.77
CA PRO A 71 -6.39 17.12 -1.39
C PRO A 71 -6.78 16.90 -2.85
N ALA A 72 -7.82 17.59 -3.31
CA ALA A 72 -8.26 17.50 -4.69
C ALA A 72 -7.11 17.85 -5.67
N GLY A 73 -7.01 17.08 -6.76
CA GLY A 73 -5.96 17.28 -7.77
C GLY A 73 -4.56 16.78 -7.39
N ARG A 74 -4.39 16.11 -6.24
CA ARG A 74 -3.11 15.57 -5.78
C ARG A 74 -3.07 14.04 -5.76
N LEU A 75 -4.04 13.38 -6.39
CA LEU A 75 -4.16 11.92 -6.35
C LEU A 75 -3.04 11.24 -7.14
N ALA A 76 -2.67 11.78 -8.30
CA ALA A 76 -1.56 11.26 -9.09
C ALA A 76 -0.25 11.29 -8.29
N ASP A 77 0.06 12.44 -7.66
CA ASP A 77 1.22 12.59 -6.80
C ASP A 77 1.19 11.60 -5.62
N TYR A 78 0.03 11.47 -4.96
CA TYR A 78 -0.11 10.61 -3.80
C TYR A 78 0.10 9.14 -4.15
N THR A 79 -0.53 8.64 -5.22
CA THR A 79 -0.39 7.23 -5.59
C THR A 79 1.01 6.92 -6.12
N GLN A 80 1.64 7.84 -6.85
CA GLN A 80 3.04 7.71 -7.25
C GLN A 80 3.98 7.71 -6.05
N ALA A 81 3.82 8.68 -5.14
CA ALA A 81 4.62 8.77 -3.92
C ALA A 81 4.50 7.52 -3.05
N GLN A 82 3.31 6.91 -2.96
CA GLN A 82 3.13 5.65 -2.21
C GLN A 82 3.95 4.49 -2.79
N MET A 83 4.05 4.36 -4.12
CA MET A 83 4.88 3.34 -4.77
C MET A 83 6.37 3.64 -4.58
N ASP A 84 6.78 4.88 -4.87
CA ASP A 84 8.18 5.32 -4.76
C ASP A 84 8.68 5.21 -3.32
N PHE A 85 7.85 5.60 -2.36
CA PHE A 85 8.17 5.51 -0.94
C PHE A 85 8.45 4.07 -0.51
N GLY A 86 7.61 3.11 -0.93
CA GLY A 86 7.86 1.70 -0.67
C GLY A 86 9.08 1.17 -1.43
N ALA A 87 9.33 1.63 -2.65
CA ALA A 87 10.45 1.19 -3.47
C ALA A 87 11.82 1.71 -2.99
N THR A 88 11.87 2.91 -2.39
CA THR A 88 13.13 3.63 -2.12
C THR A 88 13.46 3.83 -0.64
N LEU A 89 12.44 4.01 0.22
CA LEU A 89 12.65 4.27 1.66
C LEU A 89 12.18 3.10 2.52
N CYS A 90 10.91 2.73 2.43
CA CYS A 90 10.36 1.60 3.17
C CYS A 90 10.59 0.29 2.42
N THR A 91 11.85 0.00 2.09
CA THR A 91 12.27 -1.16 1.30
C THR A 91 12.09 -2.47 2.07
N ARG A 92 12.10 -3.61 1.35
CA ARG A 92 11.94 -4.94 1.97
C ARG A 92 12.99 -5.21 3.03
N ALA A 93 14.26 -4.95 2.72
CA ALA A 93 15.40 -5.18 3.59
C ALA A 93 16.18 -3.88 3.77
N LYS A 94 16.64 -3.62 5.00
CA LYS A 94 17.38 -2.39 5.37
C LYS A 94 16.62 -1.10 4.98
N PRO A 95 15.36 -0.92 5.41
CA PRO A 95 14.63 0.32 5.13
C PRO A 95 15.31 1.53 5.77
N ALA A 96 15.28 2.65 5.08
CA ALA A 96 15.89 3.90 5.52
C ALA A 96 14.99 4.63 6.53
N CYS A 97 14.66 3.98 7.65
CA CYS A 97 13.70 4.50 8.64
C CYS A 97 14.10 5.85 9.24
N VAL A 98 15.40 6.14 9.36
CA VAL A 98 15.90 7.45 9.84
C VAL A 98 15.55 8.60 8.89
N LEU A 99 15.42 8.30 7.58
CA LEU A 99 15.06 9.25 6.54
C LEU A 99 13.55 9.22 6.21
N CYS A 100 12.79 8.34 6.86
CA CYS A 100 11.39 8.15 6.57
C CYS A 100 10.56 9.33 7.12
N PRO A 101 9.75 10.01 6.29
CA PRO A 101 8.93 11.13 6.75
C PRO A 101 7.80 10.70 7.69
N LEU A 102 7.48 9.41 7.75
CA LEU A 102 6.44 8.83 8.61
C LEU A 102 7.01 8.16 9.86
N GLN A 103 8.30 8.35 10.16
CA GLN A 103 9.01 7.54 11.15
C GLN A 103 8.48 7.69 12.58
N ASP A 104 7.97 8.86 12.95
CA ASP A 104 7.53 9.15 14.32
C ASP A 104 6.18 8.50 14.64
N ASP A 105 5.34 8.33 13.63
CA ASP A 105 4.02 7.68 13.76
C ASP A 105 4.03 6.20 13.36
N CYS A 106 5.14 5.69 12.84
CA CYS A 106 5.24 4.32 12.34
C CYS A 106 5.26 3.31 13.50
N VAL A 107 4.17 2.55 13.64
CA VAL A 107 4.02 1.52 14.68
C VAL A 107 5.14 0.49 14.63
N ALA A 108 5.50 -0.02 13.43
CA ALA A 108 6.56 -1.00 13.32
C ALA A 108 7.94 -0.46 13.73
N ARG A 109 8.21 0.84 13.53
CA ARG A 109 9.47 1.44 14.00
C ARG A 109 9.46 1.56 15.52
N ARG A 110 8.38 2.10 16.08
CA ARG A 110 8.19 2.24 17.54
C ARG A 110 8.36 0.91 18.27
N ASP A 111 7.76 -0.15 17.72
CA ASP A 111 7.68 -1.46 18.37
C ASP A 111 8.78 -2.45 17.93
N GLY A 112 9.73 -2.01 17.09
CA GLY A 112 10.82 -2.87 16.60
C GLY A 112 10.38 -3.99 15.65
N LEU A 113 9.23 -3.84 14.98
CA LEU A 113 8.63 -4.85 14.09
C LEU A 113 8.94 -4.65 12.59
N VAL A 114 9.81 -3.69 12.23
CA VAL A 114 10.10 -3.34 10.83
C VAL A 114 10.55 -4.54 10.00
N GLU A 115 11.43 -5.39 10.54
CA GLU A 115 11.93 -6.58 9.85
C GLU A 115 10.93 -7.76 9.91
N ALA A 116 10.01 -7.75 10.87
CA ALA A 116 8.99 -8.79 11.04
C ALA A 116 7.74 -8.57 10.17
N LEU A 117 7.50 -7.32 9.74
CA LEU A 117 6.35 -6.94 8.94
C LEU A 117 6.75 -6.59 7.49
N PRO A 118 5.98 -7.05 6.49
CA PRO A 118 4.75 -7.85 6.61
C PRO A 118 5.05 -9.29 7.00
N THR A 119 4.11 -9.93 7.71
CA THR A 119 4.22 -11.35 8.06
C THR A 119 4.37 -12.19 6.78
N PRO A 120 5.35 -13.12 6.72
CA PRO A 120 5.60 -13.93 5.54
C PRO A 120 4.41 -14.84 5.23
N LYS A 121 4.33 -15.30 3.97
CA LYS A 121 3.35 -16.30 3.56
C LYS A 121 3.51 -17.54 4.43
N PRO A 122 2.43 -18.11 5.00
CA PRO A 122 2.50 -19.36 5.71
C PRO A 122 3.13 -20.44 4.82
N GLY A 123 4.08 -21.20 5.37
CA GLY A 123 4.60 -22.38 4.68
C GLY A 123 3.46 -23.35 4.37
N LYS A 124 3.57 -24.11 3.28
CA LYS A 124 2.71 -25.30 3.14
C LYS A 124 3.06 -26.24 4.28
N ALA A 125 2.07 -26.72 5.02
CA ALA A 125 2.26 -27.92 5.83
C ALA A 125 2.70 -29.04 4.87
N LEU A 126 3.87 -29.61 5.14
CA LEU A 126 4.37 -30.78 4.43
C LEU A 126 3.54 -32.01 4.80
#